data_AF-A0A2A9NT69-F1
#
_entry.id   AF-A0A2A9NT69-F1
#
_cell.length_a   1.000
_cell.length_b   1.000
_cell.length_c   1.000
_cell.angle_alpha   90.00
_cell.angle_beta   90.00
_cell.angle_gamma   90.00
#
_symmetry.space_group_name_H-M   'P 1'
#
loop_
_entity.id
_entity.type
_entity.pdbx_description
1 polymer ?
#
loop_
_entity_poly.entity_id
_entity_poly.type
_entity_poly.pdbx_seq_one_letter_code
_entity_poly.pdbx_strand_id
1 'polypeptide(L)'
;MENLPLDTSHPAVRDYLTLVRLQVLTPLSLLINIATVMVCALITSPTIGGLIRQKPTAISPNPAILAVYVAVLFLGQIGYCVILVLASKQETKRTLTKGVGMSLVAANFIMALWAIVWIMKWFIAASILQGLLLLFLLYSSLALYVYHPATSERPLDTMFIHAPIRFFVTLVLLALFPYCLFVALGLIHEPTAPGEYLSWHTWAGFGIVAGTNLLALLVVVTQLDIVWCIGATWVCISMWAQKPKPTPVYATTIACTILHPLALLLALAYVYYDQSPRRGRIALPPDREHYSNQASGGRAIGHVGPSAEEEGMGGIQATGPQEIDPNTTWG
;
A
#
# COMPACT_ATOMS: atom_id res chain seq x y z
N MET A 1 -9.49 -18.06 37.12
CA MET A 1 -10.09 -17.25 36.04
C MET A 1 -10.84 -18.18 35.09
N GLU A 2 -11.82 -18.95 35.60
CA GLU A 2 -12.40 -20.11 34.87
C GLU A 2 -13.90 -19.95 34.57
N ASN A 3 -14.48 -18.77 34.80
CA ASN A 3 -15.92 -18.51 34.64
C ASN A 3 -16.21 -17.39 33.63
N LEU A 4 -15.50 -17.36 32.51
CA LEU A 4 -16.00 -16.69 31.31
C LEU A 4 -16.66 -17.76 30.43
N PRO A 5 -17.93 -17.60 29.98
CA PRO A 5 -18.63 -18.56 29.12
C PRO A 5 -18.06 -18.63 27.69
N LEU A 6 -16.80 -18.22 27.51
CA LEU A 6 -16.11 -18.04 26.24
C LEU A 6 -14.76 -18.76 26.33
N ASP A 7 -14.67 -19.90 25.65
CA ASP A 7 -13.43 -20.65 25.54
C ASP A 7 -12.42 -19.90 24.65
N THR A 8 -11.51 -19.17 25.29
CA THR A 8 -10.45 -18.40 24.63
C THR A 8 -9.31 -19.27 24.10
N SER A 9 -9.32 -20.59 24.35
CA SER A 9 -8.35 -21.52 23.78
C SER A 9 -8.70 -21.91 22.34
N HIS A 10 -9.97 -21.79 21.93
CA HIS A 10 -10.44 -22.16 20.60
C HIS A 10 -9.98 -21.14 19.52
N PRO A 11 -9.36 -21.57 18.41
CA PRO A 11 -8.78 -20.68 17.40
C PRO A 11 -9.83 -19.76 16.74
N ALA A 12 -11.05 -20.27 16.50
CA ALA A 12 -12.13 -19.47 15.93
C ALA A 12 -12.62 -18.33 16.85
N VAL A 13 -12.58 -18.54 18.18
CA VAL A 13 -12.95 -17.51 19.17
C VAL A 13 -11.89 -16.41 19.21
N ARG A 14 -10.61 -16.77 19.11
CA ARG A 14 -9.50 -15.80 19.02
C ARG A 14 -9.57 -14.96 17.76
N ASP A 15 -9.84 -15.58 16.62
CA ASP A 15 -9.99 -14.87 15.35
C ASP A 15 -11.19 -13.90 15.41
N TYR A 16 -12.31 -14.32 16.00
CA TYR A 16 -13.47 -13.45 16.22
C TYR A 16 -13.16 -12.28 17.16
N LEU A 17 -12.53 -12.52 18.31
CA LEU A 17 -12.15 -11.47 19.27
C LEU A 17 -11.15 -10.47 18.67
N THR A 18 -10.19 -10.96 17.86
CA THR A 18 -9.23 -10.11 17.14
C THR A 18 -9.94 -9.25 16.11
N LEU A 19 -10.90 -9.84 15.39
CA LEU A 19 -11.72 -9.15 14.41
C LEU A 19 -12.53 -8.04 15.08
N VAL A 20 -13.26 -8.34 16.17
CA VAL A 20 -14.02 -7.33 16.94
C VAL A 20 -13.13 -6.20 17.44
N ARG A 21 -11.94 -6.51 17.97
CA ARG A 21 -10.96 -5.49 18.38
C ARG A 21 -10.55 -4.61 17.22
N LEU A 22 -10.30 -5.18 16.03
CA LEU A 22 -9.99 -4.41 14.83
C LEU A 22 -11.16 -3.56 14.36
N GLN A 23 -12.41 -4.05 14.43
CA GLN A 23 -13.57 -3.24 14.02
C GLN A 23 -13.79 -2.02 14.89
N VAL A 24 -13.41 -2.07 16.17
CA VAL A 24 -13.49 -0.91 17.06
C VAL A 24 -12.24 -0.04 16.95
N LEU A 25 -11.06 -0.67 16.93
CA LEU A 25 -9.78 0.02 17.01
C LEU A 25 -9.42 0.74 15.71
N THR A 26 -9.76 0.18 14.54
CA THR A 26 -9.41 0.80 13.26
C THR A 26 -10.16 2.12 13.01
N PRO A 27 -11.49 2.18 13.12
CA PRO A 27 -12.22 3.46 12.98
C PRO A 27 -11.83 4.47 14.06
N LEU A 28 -11.61 4.02 15.30
CA LEU A 28 -11.16 4.88 16.40
C LEU A 28 -9.77 5.50 16.09
N SER A 29 -8.81 4.68 15.66
CA SER A 29 -7.46 5.15 15.30
C SER A 29 -7.50 6.15 14.14
N LEU A 30 -8.36 5.92 13.15
CA LEU A 30 -8.56 6.80 12.01
C LEU A 30 -9.15 8.15 12.45
N LEU A 31 -10.18 8.12 13.29
CA LEU A 31 -10.82 9.34 13.79
C LEU A 31 -9.84 10.19 14.61
N ILE A 32 -9.04 9.55 15.48
CA ILE A 32 -7.99 10.23 16.24
C ILE A 32 -6.96 10.86 15.28
N ASN A 33 -6.54 10.13 14.25
CA ASN A 33 -5.59 10.64 13.26
C ASN A 33 -6.14 11.85 12.50
N ILE A 34 -7.35 11.75 11.94
CA ILE A 34 -8.02 12.85 11.23
C ILE A 34 -8.15 14.07 12.14
N ALA A 35 -8.68 13.89 13.36
CA ALA A 35 -8.89 14.99 14.29
C ALA A 35 -7.55 15.68 14.64
N THR A 36 -6.52 14.89 14.96
CA THR A 36 -5.20 15.43 15.33
C THR A 36 -4.55 16.17 14.17
N VAL A 37 -4.52 15.57 12.98
CA VAL A 37 -3.95 16.19 11.78
C VAL A 37 -4.72 17.45 11.40
N MET A 38 -6.05 17.46 11.48
CA MET A 38 -6.86 18.66 11.21
C MET A 38 -6.59 19.79 12.21
N VAL A 39 -6.52 19.47 13.51
CA VAL A 39 -6.18 20.46 14.54
C VAL A 39 -4.80 21.06 14.28
N CYS A 40 -3.78 20.23 14.01
CA CYS A 40 -2.43 20.66 13.69
C CYS A 40 -2.33 21.42 12.34
N ALA A 41 -3.19 21.10 11.37
CA ALA A 41 -3.18 21.73 10.06
C ALA A 41 -3.91 23.08 10.04
N LEU A 42 -4.96 23.26 10.84
CA LEU A 42 -5.88 24.40 10.73
C LEU A 42 -5.92 25.31 11.96
N ILE A 43 -5.74 24.76 13.17
CA ILE A 43 -6.01 25.48 14.43
C ILE A 43 -4.72 25.92 15.11
N THR A 44 -3.70 25.07 15.13
CA THR A 44 -2.45 25.39 15.86
C THR A 44 -1.67 26.50 15.18
N SER A 45 -0.96 27.31 15.96
CA SER A 45 -0.02 28.31 15.47
C SER A 45 1.39 27.97 15.98
N PRO A 46 2.35 27.59 15.11
CA PRO A 46 2.23 27.45 13.66
C PRO A 46 1.34 26.27 13.23
N THR A 47 0.75 26.35 12.03
CA THR A 47 0.09 25.21 11.38
C THR A 47 1.13 24.31 10.70
N ILE A 48 0.76 23.07 10.34
CA ILE A 48 1.65 22.17 9.57
C ILE A 48 2.16 22.88 8.30
N GLY A 49 1.23 23.47 7.51
CA GLY A 49 1.58 24.22 6.31
C GLY A 49 2.40 25.48 6.59
N GLY A 50 2.13 26.15 7.71
CA GLY A 50 2.92 27.29 8.17
C GLY A 50 4.36 26.89 8.50
N LEU A 51 4.55 25.75 9.17
CA LEU A 51 5.88 25.26 9.51
C LEU A 51 6.65 24.80 8.27
N ILE A 52 5.97 24.21 7.28
CA ILE A 52 6.57 23.88 5.98
C ILE A 52 7.10 25.14 5.28
N ARG A 53 6.34 26.24 5.32
CA ARG A 53 6.77 27.53 4.77
C ARG A 53 7.91 28.17 5.56
N GLN A 54 7.95 27.98 6.88
CA GLN A 54 9.03 28.48 7.75
C GLN A 54 10.33 27.68 7.59
N LYS A 55 10.25 26.40 7.20
CA LYS A 55 11.39 25.52 6.99
C LYS A 55 11.43 25.03 5.53
N PRO A 56 11.66 25.94 4.57
CA PRO A 56 11.76 25.57 3.17
C PRO A 56 13.02 24.74 2.93
N THR A 57 12.91 23.76 2.05
CA THR A 57 13.95 22.82 1.63
C THR A 57 13.86 22.65 0.11
N ALA A 58 14.90 22.09 -0.51
CA ALA A 58 14.91 21.79 -1.94
C ALA A 58 13.68 20.98 -2.38
N ILE A 59 13.18 20.09 -1.52
CA ILE A 59 12.08 19.16 -1.78
C ILE A 59 10.73 19.54 -1.14
N SER A 60 10.63 20.73 -0.52
CA SER A 60 9.38 21.15 0.14
C SER A 60 8.17 21.14 -0.81
N PRO A 61 7.10 20.41 -0.48
CA PRO A 61 5.88 20.43 -1.29
C PRO A 61 5.04 21.68 -1.03
N ASN A 62 4.14 21.98 -1.96
CA ASN A 62 3.09 22.95 -1.77
C ASN A 62 2.06 22.37 -0.78
N PRO A 63 1.84 23.01 0.38
CA PRO A 63 1.01 22.43 1.44
C PRO A 63 -0.46 22.30 1.05
N ALA A 64 -0.99 23.18 0.18
CA ALA A 64 -2.39 23.12 -0.24
C ALA A 64 -2.66 21.92 -1.16
N ILE A 65 -1.78 21.68 -2.13
CA ILE A 65 -1.90 20.53 -3.05
C ILE A 65 -1.69 19.22 -2.29
N LEU A 66 -0.75 19.20 -1.34
CA LEU A 66 -0.53 18.04 -0.48
C LEU A 66 -1.74 17.78 0.45
N ALA A 67 -2.40 18.82 0.95
CA ALA A 67 -3.60 18.66 1.78
C ALA A 67 -4.75 17.97 1.01
N VAL A 68 -4.91 18.26 -0.29
CA VAL A 68 -5.89 17.55 -1.14
C VAL A 68 -5.56 16.06 -1.23
N TYR A 69 -4.27 15.72 -1.39
CA TYR A 69 -3.84 14.31 -1.36
C TYR A 69 -4.22 13.63 -0.05
N VAL A 70 -3.92 14.27 1.08
CA VAL A 70 -4.23 13.74 2.42
C VAL A 70 -5.73 13.58 2.61
N ALA A 71 -6.55 14.50 2.07
CA ALA A 71 -8.01 14.38 2.12
C ALA A 71 -8.52 13.16 1.34
N VAL A 72 -7.99 12.91 0.13
CA VAL A 72 -8.33 11.71 -0.66
C VAL A 72 -7.90 10.43 0.07
N LEU A 73 -6.72 10.43 0.69
CA LEU A 73 -6.24 9.32 1.50
C LEU A 73 -7.16 9.04 2.69
N PHE A 74 -7.59 10.07 3.43
CA PHE A 74 -8.55 9.89 4.54
C PHE A 74 -9.90 9.39 4.05
N LEU A 75 -10.39 9.87 2.89
CA LEU A 75 -11.61 9.36 2.29
C LEU A 75 -11.49 7.86 1.96
N GLY A 76 -10.35 7.44 1.41
CA GLY A 76 -10.04 6.03 1.17
C GLY A 76 -10.02 5.20 2.45
N GLN A 77 -9.43 5.70 3.53
CA GLN A 77 -9.40 5.02 4.83
C GLN A 77 -10.77 4.97 5.52
N ILE A 78 -11.64 5.95 5.30
CA ILE A 78 -13.05 5.88 5.73
C ILE A 78 -13.74 4.74 4.96
N GLY A 79 -13.54 4.65 3.65
CA GLY A 79 -14.05 3.54 2.84
C GLY A 79 -13.56 2.18 3.30
N TYR A 80 -12.27 2.06 3.67
CA TYR A 80 -11.71 0.87 4.31
C TYR A 80 -12.50 0.47 5.57
N CYS A 81 -12.79 1.43 6.45
CA CYS A 81 -13.54 1.17 7.68
C CYS A 81 -14.97 0.70 7.38
N VAL A 82 -15.62 1.28 6.37
CA VAL A 82 -16.96 0.87 5.94
C VAL A 82 -16.94 -0.57 5.41
N ILE A 83 -15.98 -0.93 4.56
CA ILE A 83 -15.83 -2.33 4.10
C ILE A 83 -15.57 -3.25 5.27
N LEU A 84 -14.75 -2.87 6.24
CA LEU A 84 -14.43 -3.71 7.39
C LEU A 84 -15.66 -4.06 8.23
N VAL A 85 -16.65 -3.16 8.31
CA VAL A 85 -17.93 -3.41 8.98
C VAL A 85 -18.89 -4.22 8.09
N LEU A 86 -18.94 -3.92 6.79
CA LEU A 86 -19.88 -4.54 5.85
C LEU A 86 -19.41 -5.90 5.29
N ALA A 87 -18.12 -6.23 5.41
CA ALA A 87 -17.53 -7.42 4.82
C ALA A 87 -18.15 -8.68 5.43
N SER A 88 -18.97 -9.38 4.66
CA SER A 88 -19.54 -10.68 5.02
C SER A 88 -18.62 -11.84 4.62
N LYS A 89 -17.80 -11.67 3.58
CA LYS A 89 -16.92 -12.70 3.02
C LYS A 89 -15.73 -13.02 3.95
N GLN A 90 -15.48 -14.31 4.19
CA GLN A 90 -14.40 -14.76 5.10
C GLN A 90 -13.00 -14.42 4.57
N GLU A 91 -12.81 -14.40 3.26
CA GLU A 91 -11.51 -14.06 2.64
C GLU A 91 -11.14 -12.59 2.88
N THR A 92 -12.08 -11.66 2.64
CA THR A 92 -11.89 -10.23 2.95
C THR A 92 -11.59 -10.04 4.43
N LYS A 93 -12.29 -10.74 5.33
CA LYS A 93 -12.00 -10.72 6.77
C LYS A 93 -10.59 -11.21 7.12
N ARG A 94 -10.07 -12.22 6.42
CA ARG A 94 -8.72 -12.75 6.64
C ARG A 94 -7.66 -11.74 6.18
N THR A 95 -7.84 -11.12 5.01
CA THR A 95 -6.96 -10.06 4.52
C THR A 95 -6.92 -8.87 5.48
N LEU A 96 -8.10 -8.45 5.97
CA LEU A 96 -8.23 -7.34 6.92
C LEU A 96 -7.58 -7.65 8.28
N THR A 97 -7.75 -8.85 8.82
CA THR A 97 -7.26 -9.18 10.16
C THR A 97 -5.79 -9.60 10.19
N LYS A 98 -5.31 -10.36 9.20
CA LYS A 98 -3.96 -10.94 9.20
C LYS A 98 -2.96 -10.14 8.36
N GLY A 99 -3.42 -9.39 7.35
CA GLY A 99 -2.54 -8.64 6.46
C GLY A 99 -2.29 -7.19 6.90
N VAL A 100 -3.38 -6.46 7.17
CA VAL A 100 -3.34 -4.98 7.15
C VAL A 100 -3.82 -4.32 8.43
N GLY A 101 -4.76 -4.93 9.14
CA GLY A 101 -5.55 -4.22 10.15
C GLY A 101 -4.73 -3.61 11.26
N MET A 102 -3.81 -4.38 11.86
CA MET A 102 -3.03 -3.92 13.01
C MET A 102 -1.95 -2.90 12.61
N SER A 103 -1.32 -3.09 11.46
CA SER A 103 -0.31 -2.17 10.95
C SER A 103 -0.92 -0.84 10.50
N LEU A 104 -2.13 -0.85 9.92
CA LEU A 104 -2.86 0.38 9.58
C LEU A 104 -3.29 1.16 10.83
N VAL A 105 -3.76 0.46 11.88
CA VAL A 105 -4.02 1.08 13.20
C VAL A 105 -2.77 1.76 13.75
N ALA A 106 -1.64 1.06 13.75
CA ALA A 106 -0.37 1.60 14.22
C ALA A 106 0.06 2.82 13.36
N ALA A 107 -0.08 2.72 12.04
CA ALA A 107 0.22 3.81 11.11
C ALA A 107 -0.61 5.07 11.41
N ASN A 108 -1.90 4.91 11.71
CA ASN A 108 -2.77 6.03 12.08
C ASN A 108 -2.32 6.71 13.38
N PHE A 109 -1.98 5.95 14.42
CA PHE A 109 -1.47 6.52 15.66
C PHE A 109 -0.11 7.20 15.48
N ILE A 110 0.80 6.59 14.72
CA ILE A 110 2.12 7.16 14.46
C ILE A 110 1.99 8.46 13.66
N MET A 111 1.09 8.51 12.67
CA MET A 111 0.82 9.72 11.89
C MET A 111 0.22 10.85 12.74
N ALA A 112 -0.70 10.51 13.65
CA ALA A 112 -1.27 11.46 14.61
C ALA A 112 -0.18 12.03 15.54
N LEU A 113 0.65 11.15 16.12
CA LEU A 113 1.75 11.54 17.00
C LEU A 113 2.79 12.36 16.24
N TRP A 114 3.10 12.00 14.99
CA TRP A 114 3.98 12.77 14.12
C TRP A 114 3.48 14.20 13.96
N ALA A 115 2.18 14.41 13.71
CA ALA A 115 1.63 15.75 13.54
C ALA A 115 1.86 16.63 14.78
N ILE A 116 1.68 16.07 15.98
CA ILE A 116 1.93 16.77 17.25
C ILE A 116 3.42 17.12 17.37
N VAL A 117 4.30 16.12 17.22
CA VAL A 117 5.76 16.26 17.34
C VAL A 117 6.31 17.25 16.31
N TRP A 118 5.73 17.26 15.10
CA TRP A 118 6.06 18.21 14.03
C TRP A 118 5.75 19.65 14.46
N ILE A 119 4.55 19.92 14.97
CA ILE A 119 4.16 21.25 15.47
C ILE A 119 5.02 21.70 16.65
N MET A 120 5.41 20.77 17.53
CA MET A 120 6.35 21.02 18.64
C MET A 120 7.79 21.30 18.17
N LYS A 121 8.07 21.24 16.86
CA LYS A 121 9.39 21.43 16.24
C LYS A 121 10.43 20.38 16.68
N TRP A 122 9.98 19.21 17.12
CA TRP A 122 10.85 18.09 17.48
C TRP A 122 11.21 17.28 16.23
N PHE A 123 11.97 17.89 15.33
CA PHE A 123 12.18 17.38 13.96
C PHE A 123 12.87 16.00 13.91
N ILE A 124 13.79 15.71 14.84
CA ILE A 124 14.43 14.39 14.92
C ILE A 124 13.40 13.32 15.26
N ALA A 125 12.58 13.55 16.30
CA ALA A 125 11.52 12.63 16.67
C ALA A 125 10.47 12.49 15.55
N ALA A 126 10.14 13.58 14.86
CA ALA A 126 9.24 13.53 13.71
C ALA A 126 9.81 12.66 12.58
N SER A 127 11.09 12.75 12.29
CA SER A 127 11.76 11.90 11.28
C SER A 127 11.81 10.43 11.69
N ILE A 128 12.05 10.13 12.97
CA ILE A 128 11.99 8.75 13.50
C ILE A 128 10.58 8.18 13.34
N LEU A 129 9.54 8.95 13.69
CA LEU A 129 8.16 8.54 13.54
C LEU A 129 7.78 8.32 12.07
N GLN A 130 8.24 9.17 11.15
CA GLN A 130 8.03 8.96 9.71
C GLN A 130 8.77 7.73 9.18
N GLY A 131 9.98 7.46 9.68
CA GLY A 131 10.71 6.23 9.34
C GLY A 131 9.98 4.97 9.82
N LEU A 132 9.49 4.99 11.07
CA LEU A 132 8.70 3.89 11.62
C LEU A 132 7.37 3.70 10.87
N LEU A 133 6.70 4.80 10.55
CA LEU A 133 5.48 4.79 9.73
C LEU A 133 5.75 4.16 8.37
N LEU A 134 6.84 4.55 7.70
CA LEU A 134 7.24 4.00 6.40
C LEU A 134 7.50 2.50 6.50
N LEU A 135 8.17 2.02 7.56
CA LEU A 135 8.40 0.58 7.77
C LEU A 135 7.09 -0.20 7.94
N PHE A 136 6.14 0.30 8.74
CA PHE A 136 4.83 -0.36 8.88
C PHE A 136 4.04 -0.38 7.57
N LEU A 137 4.09 0.72 6.81
CA LEU A 137 3.41 0.82 5.53
C LEU A 137 4.05 -0.07 4.46
N LEU A 138 5.38 -0.14 4.40
CA LEU A 138 6.11 -1.06 3.52
C LEU A 138 5.83 -2.52 3.88
N TYR A 139 5.82 -2.87 5.16
CA TYR A 139 5.44 -4.20 5.62
C TYR A 139 4.02 -4.55 5.16
N SER A 140 3.06 -3.65 5.36
CA SER A 140 1.66 -3.86 4.95
C SER A 140 1.52 -3.98 3.43
N SER A 141 2.24 -3.16 2.68
CA SER A 141 2.25 -3.18 1.22
C SER A 141 2.85 -4.47 0.69
N LEU A 142 3.93 -4.96 1.30
CA LEU A 142 4.56 -6.23 0.95
C LEU A 142 3.67 -7.41 1.33
N ALA A 143 3.05 -7.37 2.51
CA ALA A 143 2.12 -8.41 2.96
C ALA A 143 0.91 -8.53 2.03
N LEU A 144 0.36 -7.39 1.56
CA LEU A 144 -0.69 -7.39 0.54
C LEU A 144 -0.19 -7.95 -0.79
N TYR A 145 0.98 -7.53 -1.24
CA TYR A 145 1.55 -8.02 -2.49
C TYR A 145 1.79 -9.54 -2.48
N VAL A 146 2.34 -10.09 -1.38
CA VAL A 146 2.72 -11.51 -1.28
C VAL A 146 1.55 -12.42 -0.92
N TYR A 147 0.72 -12.04 0.06
CA TYR A 147 -0.29 -12.94 0.62
C TYR A 147 -1.71 -12.70 0.10
N HIS A 148 -2.00 -11.50 -0.40
CA HIS A 148 -3.35 -11.09 -0.77
C HIS A 148 -3.35 -10.22 -2.04
N PRO A 149 -2.95 -10.77 -3.20
CA PRO A 149 -2.83 -9.97 -4.42
C PRO A 149 -4.16 -9.34 -4.82
N ALA A 150 -4.08 -8.15 -5.42
CA ALA A 150 -5.25 -7.48 -5.97
C ALA A 150 -5.86 -8.35 -7.08
N THR A 151 -7.18 -8.50 -7.08
CA THR A 151 -7.90 -9.31 -8.06
C THR A 151 -9.02 -8.51 -8.71
N SER A 152 -9.18 -8.67 -10.02
CA SER A 152 -10.20 -8.00 -10.84
C SER A 152 -11.62 -8.39 -10.44
N GLU A 153 -11.79 -9.55 -9.83
CA GLU A 153 -13.09 -10.07 -9.37
C GLU A 153 -13.66 -9.28 -8.18
N ARG A 154 -12.83 -8.50 -7.48
CA ARG A 154 -13.20 -7.77 -6.26
C ARG A 154 -12.73 -6.31 -6.32
N PRO A 155 -13.29 -5.51 -7.23
CA PRO A 155 -12.82 -4.14 -7.46
C PRO A 155 -12.95 -3.24 -6.22
N LEU A 156 -13.96 -3.48 -5.37
CA LEU A 156 -14.14 -2.73 -4.13
C LEU A 156 -13.05 -3.05 -3.08
N ASP A 157 -12.62 -4.31 -2.99
CA ASP A 157 -11.55 -4.71 -2.08
C ASP A 157 -10.23 -4.06 -2.54
N THR A 158 -9.94 -4.06 -3.85
CA THR A 158 -8.78 -3.35 -4.41
C THR A 158 -8.85 -1.84 -4.15
N MET A 159 -9.99 -1.21 -4.40
CA MET A 159 -10.13 0.25 -4.27
C MET A 159 -10.03 0.75 -2.83
N PHE A 160 -10.54 0.00 -1.85
CA PHE A 160 -10.62 0.47 -0.47
C PHE A 160 -9.67 -0.24 0.50
N ILE A 161 -9.05 -1.36 0.12
CA ILE A 161 -7.98 -2.01 0.91
C ILE A 161 -6.62 -1.65 0.35
N HIS A 162 -6.38 -1.92 -0.93
CA HIS A 162 -5.07 -1.71 -1.52
C HIS A 162 -4.78 -0.23 -1.76
N ALA A 163 -5.73 0.51 -2.33
CA ALA A 163 -5.47 1.88 -2.74
C ALA A 163 -5.08 2.80 -1.57
N PRO A 164 -5.77 2.82 -0.42
CA PRO A 164 -5.41 3.71 0.69
C PRO A 164 -4.01 3.44 1.24
N ILE A 165 -3.59 2.17 1.31
CA ILE A 165 -2.25 1.80 1.78
C ILE A 165 -1.20 2.21 0.77
N ARG A 166 -1.44 1.95 -0.52
CA ARG A 166 -0.53 2.38 -1.60
C ARG A 166 -0.37 3.90 -1.61
N PHE A 167 -1.47 4.66 -1.58
CA PHE A 167 -1.42 6.12 -1.43
C PHE A 167 -0.66 6.54 -0.17
N PHE A 168 -0.86 5.86 0.96
CA PHE A 168 -0.18 6.23 2.19
C PHE A 168 1.34 5.96 2.11
N VAL A 169 1.75 4.81 1.59
CA VAL A 169 3.17 4.50 1.33
C VAL A 169 3.76 5.54 0.39
N THR A 170 3.10 5.85 -0.72
CA THR A 170 3.60 6.80 -1.71
C THR A 170 3.77 8.20 -1.11
N LEU A 171 2.81 8.68 -0.32
CA LEU A 171 2.91 9.96 0.37
C LEU A 171 4.11 10.02 1.33
N VAL A 172 4.27 8.99 2.16
CA VAL A 172 5.32 8.96 3.18
C VAL A 172 6.69 8.82 2.50
N LEU A 173 6.82 7.90 1.55
CA LEU A 173 8.07 7.59 0.87
C LEU A 173 8.57 8.75 -0.01
N LEU A 174 7.69 9.35 -0.81
CA LEU A 174 8.11 10.37 -1.78
C LEU A 174 8.13 11.78 -1.17
N ALA A 175 7.28 12.09 -0.18
CA ALA A 175 7.16 13.44 0.36
C ALA A 175 7.53 13.55 1.84
N LEU A 176 6.76 12.91 2.74
CA LEU A 176 6.83 13.24 4.17
C LEU A 176 8.14 12.82 4.83
N PHE A 177 8.57 11.57 4.63
CA PHE A 177 9.80 11.08 5.24
C PHE A 177 11.03 11.83 4.71
N PRO A 178 11.25 11.95 3.38
CA PRO A 178 12.33 12.78 2.84
C PRO A 178 12.31 14.21 3.40
N TYR A 179 11.14 14.84 3.43
CA TYR A 179 11.02 16.22 3.90
C TYR A 179 11.38 16.36 5.39
N CYS A 180 10.85 15.47 6.25
CA CYS A 180 11.19 15.46 7.67
C CYS A 180 12.69 15.24 7.88
N LEU A 181 13.29 14.31 7.12
CA LEU A 181 14.72 14.03 7.18
C LEU A 181 15.56 15.26 6.81
N PHE A 182 15.19 15.99 5.75
CA PHE A 182 15.88 17.22 5.37
C PHE A 182 15.82 18.27 6.47
N VAL A 183 14.64 18.48 7.08
CA VAL A 183 14.49 19.45 8.15
C VAL A 183 15.27 19.03 9.40
N ALA A 184 15.25 17.74 9.76
CA ALA A 184 16.00 17.21 10.90
C ALA A 184 17.52 17.31 10.71
N LEU A 185 18.01 17.12 9.49
CA LEU A 185 19.43 17.27 9.13
C LEU A 185 19.86 18.74 8.95
N GLY A 186 18.94 19.70 9.12
CA GLY A 186 19.24 21.12 8.92
C GLY A 186 19.48 21.49 7.46
N LEU A 187 19.04 20.67 6.50
CA LEU A 187 19.09 20.96 5.05
C LEU A 187 17.98 21.94 4.64
N ILE A 188 17.81 22.99 5.43
CA ILE A 188 16.81 24.05 5.28
C ILE A 188 17.43 25.28 4.62
N HIS A 189 16.59 26.08 3.98
CA HIS A 189 16.98 27.33 3.39
C HIS A 189 16.58 28.51 4.28
N GLU A 190 17.55 29.32 4.68
CA GLU A 190 17.34 30.62 5.31
C GLU A 190 17.77 31.69 4.30
N PRO A 191 16.84 32.41 3.66
CA PRO A 191 17.19 33.36 2.61
C PRO A 191 17.95 34.56 3.20
N THR A 192 19.26 34.61 2.99
CA THR A 192 20.13 35.74 3.35
C THR A 192 20.16 36.83 2.28
N ALA A 193 19.96 36.48 1.00
CA ALA A 193 19.88 37.43 -0.11
C ALA A 193 18.97 36.93 -1.26
N PRO A 194 18.33 37.83 -2.04
CA PRO A 194 17.57 37.46 -3.22
C PRO A 194 18.49 36.96 -4.34
N GLY A 195 18.35 35.68 -4.74
CA GLY A 195 19.10 35.09 -5.87
C GLY A 195 20.04 33.94 -5.49
N GLU A 196 20.29 33.71 -4.20
CA GLU A 196 21.09 32.61 -3.66
C GLU A 196 20.38 31.23 -3.70
N TYR A 197 19.58 30.97 -4.75
CA TYR A 197 18.81 29.72 -4.88
C TYR A 197 19.60 28.58 -5.55
N LEU A 198 20.78 28.86 -6.10
CA LEU A 198 21.42 28.00 -7.09
C LEU A 198 22.28 26.85 -6.52
N SER A 199 22.75 26.93 -5.26
CA SER A 199 23.79 26.02 -4.73
C SER A 199 23.38 25.12 -3.55
N TRP A 200 22.27 25.38 -2.86
CA TRP A 200 22.03 24.72 -1.55
C TRP A 200 21.40 23.35 -1.64
N HIS A 201 22.20 22.33 -1.30
CA HIS A 201 21.81 20.93 -1.21
C HIS A 201 21.06 20.40 -2.44
N THR A 202 21.25 21.05 -3.59
CA THR A 202 20.59 20.75 -4.86
C THR A 202 20.77 19.29 -5.24
N TRP A 203 21.99 18.77 -5.07
CA TRP A 203 22.33 17.39 -5.38
C TRP A 203 21.71 16.38 -4.42
N ALA A 204 21.62 16.70 -3.12
CA ALA A 204 20.92 15.85 -2.16
C ALA A 204 19.41 15.81 -2.45
N GLY A 205 18.80 16.98 -2.70
CA GLY A 205 17.40 17.08 -3.11
C GLY A 205 17.14 16.33 -4.41
N PHE A 206 18.00 16.51 -5.42
CA PHE A 206 17.92 15.82 -6.69
C PHE A 206 18.05 14.31 -6.52
N GLY A 207 19.07 13.82 -5.80
CA GLY A 207 19.30 12.39 -5.60
C GLY A 207 18.11 11.71 -4.92
N ILE A 208 17.51 12.36 -3.91
CA ILE A 208 16.36 11.82 -3.20
C ILE A 208 15.10 11.83 -4.07
N VAL A 209 14.82 12.94 -4.76
CA VAL A 209 13.66 13.02 -5.66
C VAL A 209 13.81 12.05 -6.83
N ALA A 210 14.96 12.03 -7.49
CA ALA A 210 15.24 11.11 -8.59
C ALA A 210 15.18 9.65 -8.12
N GLY A 211 15.80 9.32 -6.99
CA GLY A 211 15.83 7.96 -6.45
C GLY A 211 14.44 7.44 -6.05
N THR A 212 13.67 8.24 -5.31
CA THR A 212 12.31 7.85 -4.89
C THR A 212 11.34 7.76 -6.07
N ASN A 213 11.45 8.65 -7.07
CA ASN A 213 10.62 8.56 -8.27
C ASN A 213 11.07 7.46 -9.22
N LEU A 214 12.35 7.10 -9.29
CA LEU A 214 12.80 5.93 -10.05
C LEU A 214 12.27 4.64 -9.44
N LEU A 215 12.24 4.55 -8.11
CA LEU A 215 11.63 3.44 -7.40
C LEU A 215 10.11 3.38 -7.66
N ALA A 216 9.42 4.52 -7.60
CA ALA A 216 8.00 4.60 -7.93
C ALA A 216 7.74 4.17 -9.39
N LEU A 217 8.56 4.62 -10.33
CA LEU A 217 8.48 4.23 -11.74
C LEU A 217 8.69 2.72 -11.92
N LEU A 218 9.66 2.13 -11.22
CA LEU A 218 9.88 0.68 -11.23
C LEU A 218 8.63 -0.07 -10.77
N VAL A 219 8.02 0.37 -9.65
CA VAL A 219 6.78 -0.22 -9.14
C VAL A 219 5.65 -0.09 -10.16
N VAL A 220 5.47 1.09 -10.76
CA VAL A 220 4.44 1.34 -11.78
C VAL A 220 4.62 0.45 -13.00
N VAL A 221 5.84 0.27 -13.51
CA VAL A 221 6.09 -0.56 -14.70
C VAL A 221 5.99 -2.04 -14.40
N THR A 222 6.53 -2.49 -13.27
CA THR A 222 6.56 -3.93 -12.91
C THR A 222 5.21 -4.46 -12.45
N GLN A 223 4.43 -3.64 -11.76
CA GLN A 223 3.14 -4.04 -11.18
C GLN A 223 1.94 -3.46 -11.94
N LEU A 224 2.16 -2.64 -12.98
CA LEU A 224 1.11 -1.93 -13.72
C LEU A 224 0.17 -1.13 -12.80
N ASP A 225 0.70 -0.62 -11.68
CA ASP A 225 -0.08 -0.09 -10.57
C ASP A 225 -0.53 1.36 -10.79
N ILE A 226 -1.81 1.54 -11.11
CA ILE A 226 -2.46 2.82 -11.37
C ILE A 226 -2.44 3.70 -10.12
N VAL A 227 -2.66 3.12 -8.93
CA VAL A 227 -2.70 3.88 -7.68
C VAL A 227 -1.35 4.51 -7.39
N TRP A 228 -0.26 3.75 -7.53
CA TRP A 228 1.10 4.27 -7.39
C TRP A 228 1.40 5.35 -8.43
N CYS A 229 0.95 5.18 -9.68
CA CYS A 229 1.13 6.17 -10.74
C CYS A 229 0.44 7.50 -10.40
N ILE A 230 -0.84 7.47 -10.02
CA ILE A 230 -1.59 8.67 -9.61
C ILE A 230 -0.93 9.30 -8.38
N GLY A 231 -0.57 8.48 -7.40
CA GLY A 231 0.06 8.92 -6.17
C GLY A 231 1.39 9.65 -6.41
N ALA A 232 2.29 9.04 -7.18
CA ALA A 232 3.61 9.60 -7.48
C ALA A 232 3.51 10.87 -8.33
N THR A 233 2.60 10.88 -9.30
CA THR A 233 2.32 12.06 -10.13
C THR A 233 1.81 13.23 -9.28
N TRP A 234 0.87 13.00 -8.38
CA TRP A 234 0.34 14.05 -7.51
C TRP A 234 1.39 14.60 -6.54
N VAL A 235 2.24 13.73 -5.98
CA VAL A 235 3.36 14.17 -5.15
C VAL A 235 4.34 15.03 -5.96
N CYS A 236 4.67 14.64 -7.18
CA CYS A 236 5.48 15.47 -8.08
C CYS A 236 4.85 16.84 -8.32
N ILE A 237 3.54 16.90 -8.61
CA ILE A 237 2.77 18.14 -8.76
C ILE A 237 2.89 19.02 -7.53
N SER A 238 2.74 18.43 -6.34
CA SER A 238 2.88 19.18 -5.09
C SER A 238 4.29 19.78 -4.95
N MET A 239 5.34 19.10 -5.39
CA MET A 239 6.72 19.58 -5.28
C MET A 239 7.03 20.72 -6.25
N TRP A 240 6.72 20.57 -7.54
CA TRP A 240 7.06 21.61 -8.53
C TRP A 240 6.13 22.83 -8.47
N ALA A 241 4.92 22.69 -7.91
CA ALA A 241 4.02 23.83 -7.70
C ALA A 241 4.53 24.82 -6.63
N GLN A 242 5.41 24.39 -5.73
CA GLN A 242 6.05 25.27 -4.76
C GLN A 242 7.27 25.94 -5.41
N LYS A 243 7.31 27.28 -5.43
CA LYS A 243 8.45 28.07 -5.95
C LYS A 243 9.05 28.95 -4.85
N PRO A 244 10.34 29.32 -4.92
CA PRO A 244 11.36 28.91 -5.90
C PRO A 244 11.94 27.50 -5.63
N LYS A 245 12.54 26.88 -6.65
CA LYS A 245 13.13 25.53 -6.58
C LYS A 245 14.47 25.45 -7.33
N PRO A 246 15.43 24.65 -6.84
CA PRO A 246 16.64 24.34 -7.61
C PRO A 246 16.28 23.66 -8.93
N THR A 247 16.90 24.11 -10.03
CA THR A 247 16.60 23.65 -11.39
C THR A 247 16.63 22.13 -11.55
N PRO A 248 17.61 21.37 -11.00
CA PRO A 248 17.62 19.91 -11.14
C PRO A 248 16.40 19.25 -10.49
N VAL A 249 16.03 19.65 -9.28
CA VAL A 249 14.85 19.12 -8.57
C VAL A 249 13.56 19.47 -9.32
N TYR A 250 13.46 20.71 -9.80
CA TYR A 250 12.31 21.19 -10.56
C TYR A 250 12.15 20.43 -11.89
N ALA A 251 13.24 20.26 -12.64
CA ALA A 251 13.23 19.52 -13.89
C ALA A 251 12.86 18.05 -13.68
N THR A 252 13.43 17.39 -12.67
CA THR A 252 13.12 15.98 -12.37
C THR A 252 11.66 15.80 -11.98
N THR A 253 11.11 16.64 -11.11
CA THR A 253 9.70 16.53 -10.69
C THR A 253 8.74 16.74 -11.87
N ILE A 254 9.02 17.67 -12.78
CA ILE A 254 8.22 17.84 -14.01
C ILE A 254 8.36 16.62 -14.93
N ALA A 255 9.59 16.17 -15.20
CA ALA A 255 9.84 15.01 -16.05
C ALA A 255 9.13 13.76 -15.51
N CYS A 256 9.23 13.51 -14.20
CA CYS A 256 8.54 12.41 -13.53
C CYS A 256 7.01 12.55 -13.57
N THR A 257 6.45 13.77 -13.51
CA THR A 257 4.99 13.98 -13.66
C THR A 257 4.48 13.43 -15.00
N ILE A 258 5.30 13.48 -16.06
CA ILE A 258 4.95 12.96 -17.38
C ILE A 258 5.38 11.50 -17.54
N LEU A 259 6.53 11.13 -16.97
CA LEU A 259 7.13 9.81 -17.15
C LEU A 259 6.31 8.70 -16.48
N HIS A 260 5.72 8.92 -15.30
CA HIS A 260 4.89 7.91 -14.64
C HIS A 260 3.69 7.47 -15.51
N PRO A 261 2.79 8.37 -15.96
CA PRO A 261 1.66 7.96 -16.79
C PRO A 261 2.11 7.42 -18.15
N LEU A 262 3.16 7.97 -18.76
CA LEU A 262 3.68 7.46 -20.02
C LEU A 262 4.21 6.03 -19.87
N ALA A 263 4.97 5.75 -18.81
CA ALA A 263 5.52 4.43 -18.56
C ALA A 263 4.42 3.39 -18.28
N LEU A 264 3.36 3.77 -17.56
CA LEU A 264 2.19 2.92 -17.36
C LEU A 264 1.52 2.59 -18.71
N LEU A 265 1.29 3.60 -19.56
CA LEU A 265 0.70 3.39 -20.89
C LEU A 265 1.57 2.51 -21.79
N LEU A 266 2.89 2.71 -21.77
CA LEU A 266 3.83 1.88 -22.53
C LEU A 266 3.86 0.44 -22.02
N ALA A 267 3.83 0.23 -20.71
CA ALA A 267 3.80 -1.09 -20.11
C ALA A 267 2.48 -1.82 -20.43
N LEU A 268 1.35 -1.13 -20.38
CA LEU A 268 0.05 -1.67 -20.81
C LEU A 268 0.04 -2.01 -22.30
N ALA A 269 0.58 -1.14 -23.16
CA ALA A 269 0.69 -1.38 -24.60
C ALA A 269 1.57 -2.59 -24.90
N TYR A 270 2.68 -2.75 -24.18
CA TYR A 270 3.57 -3.90 -24.30
C TYR A 270 2.86 -5.21 -23.96
N VAL A 271 2.16 -5.25 -22.82
CA VAL A 271 1.40 -6.43 -22.39
C VAL A 271 0.28 -6.77 -23.38
N TYR A 272 -0.46 -5.76 -23.86
CA TYR A 272 -1.51 -5.95 -24.85
C TYR A 272 -0.98 -6.50 -26.18
N TYR A 273 0.18 -5.99 -26.63
CA TYR A 273 0.81 -6.42 -27.88
C TYR A 273 1.41 -7.83 -27.78
N ASP A 274 2.13 -8.16 -26.70
CA ASP A 274 2.75 -9.48 -26.51
C ASP A 274 1.70 -10.60 -26.32
N GLN A 275 0.55 -10.28 -25.72
CA GLN A 275 -0.53 -11.24 -25.52
C GLN A 275 -1.43 -11.45 -26.75
N SER A 276 -1.43 -10.52 -27.71
CA SER A 276 -2.23 -10.63 -28.93
C SER A 276 -1.92 -11.89 -29.79
N PRO A 277 -0.65 -12.28 -30.02
CA PRO A 277 -0.35 -13.52 -30.75
C PRO A 277 -0.59 -14.82 -29.94
N ARG A 278 -0.68 -14.77 -28.60
CA ARG A 278 -0.88 -15.98 -27.76
C ARG A 278 -2.34 -16.41 -27.63
N ARG A 279 -3.30 -15.51 -27.87
CA ARG A 279 -4.74 -15.83 -27.86
C ARG A 279 -5.23 -16.64 -29.08
N GLY A 280 -4.39 -16.82 -30.11
CA GLY A 280 -4.69 -17.63 -31.30
C GLY A 280 -4.36 -19.12 -31.18
N ARG A 281 -3.76 -19.57 -30.06
CA ARG A 281 -3.44 -20.98 -29.86
C ARG A 281 -4.66 -21.67 -29.26
N ILE A 282 -5.58 -22.07 -30.14
CA ILE A 282 -6.71 -22.95 -29.84
C ILE A 282 -6.13 -24.21 -29.16
N ALA A 283 -6.26 -24.29 -27.84
CA ALA A 283 -6.04 -25.53 -27.13
C ALA A 283 -7.18 -26.47 -27.51
N LEU A 284 -6.86 -27.55 -28.23
CA LEU A 284 -7.79 -28.66 -28.43
C LEU A 284 -8.28 -29.14 -27.05
N PRO A 285 -9.58 -29.39 -26.86
CA PRO A 285 -10.06 -30.09 -25.68
C PRO A 285 -9.27 -31.39 -25.54
N PRO A 286 -8.82 -31.78 -24.33
CA PRO A 286 -8.20 -33.08 -24.15
C PRO A 286 -9.19 -34.15 -24.61
N ASP A 287 -8.80 -34.94 -25.61
CA ASP A 287 -9.60 -36.04 -26.12
C ASP A 287 -9.99 -36.94 -24.95
N ARG A 288 -11.29 -36.97 -24.63
CA ARG A 288 -11.85 -37.95 -23.70
C ARG A 288 -11.98 -39.29 -24.44
N GLU A 289 -10.86 -39.97 -24.65
CA GLU A 289 -10.85 -41.34 -25.12
C GLU A 289 -9.90 -42.19 -24.28
N HIS A 290 -10.46 -42.90 -23.29
CA HIS A 290 -10.19 -44.32 -22.99
C HIS A 290 -10.66 -44.68 -21.56
N TYR A 291 -11.98 -44.78 -21.38
CA TYR A 291 -12.56 -45.67 -20.38
C TYR A 291 -13.86 -46.25 -20.93
N SER A 292 -13.76 -47.36 -21.66
CA SER A 292 -14.85 -48.34 -21.72
C SER A 292 -14.37 -49.64 -22.37
N ASN A 293 -14.61 -50.74 -21.65
CA ASN A 293 -14.70 -52.13 -22.12
C ASN A 293 -13.42 -52.97 -22.12
N GLN A 294 -13.00 -53.39 -20.93
CA GLN A 294 -12.47 -54.73 -20.75
C GLN A 294 -13.22 -55.43 -19.60
N ALA A 295 -14.39 -55.96 -19.93
CA ALA A 295 -15.10 -56.93 -19.10
C ALA A 295 -15.16 -58.26 -19.88
N SER A 296 -14.44 -59.28 -19.42
CA SER A 296 -14.93 -60.66 -19.25
C SER A 296 -13.78 -61.68 -19.19
N GLY A 297 -13.69 -62.38 -18.06
CA GLY A 297 -13.12 -63.74 -18.03
C GLY A 297 -12.31 -64.05 -16.77
N GLY A 298 -12.93 -64.56 -15.71
CA GLY A 298 -12.19 -65.21 -14.62
C GLY A 298 -12.93 -65.37 -13.30
N ARG A 299 -13.45 -66.58 -13.06
CA ARG A 299 -14.18 -67.09 -11.89
C ARG A 299 -13.39 -67.10 -10.57
N ALA A 300 -14.12 -66.83 -9.46
CA ALA A 300 -14.08 -67.46 -8.12
C ALA A 300 -12.76 -67.33 -7.29
N ILE A 301 -12.69 -67.21 -5.96
CA ILE A 301 -13.42 -67.75 -4.80
C ILE A 301 -13.23 -66.76 -3.62
N GLY A 302 -14.20 -66.69 -2.69
CA GLY A 302 -14.25 -65.69 -1.63
C GLY A 302 -13.35 -65.87 -0.41
N HIS A 303 -13.32 -64.84 0.44
CA HIS A 303 -13.03 -64.96 1.87
C HIS A 303 -13.60 -63.76 2.64
N VAL A 304 -14.07 -64.03 3.87
CA VAL A 304 -14.74 -63.14 4.82
C VAL A 304 -13.73 -62.72 5.88
N GLY A 305 -13.69 -61.45 6.30
CA GLY A 305 -13.08 -61.03 7.58
C GLY A 305 -12.53 -59.60 7.60
N PRO A 306 -12.46 -58.92 8.78
CA PRO A 306 -13.01 -57.57 8.92
C PRO A 306 -12.01 -56.46 9.33
N SER A 307 -12.44 -55.20 9.11
CA SER A 307 -12.08 -53.92 9.76
C SER A 307 -10.63 -53.63 10.21
N ALA A 308 -10.06 -52.57 9.63
CA ALA A 308 -9.15 -51.66 10.32
C ALA A 308 -9.26 -50.25 9.70
N GLU A 309 -9.41 -49.27 10.59
CA GLU A 309 -9.33 -47.83 10.35
C GLU A 309 -7.93 -47.45 9.84
N GLU A 310 -7.86 -46.62 8.80
CA GLU A 310 -6.64 -45.85 8.49
C GLU A 310 -7.03 -44.42 8.09
N GLU A 311 -6.72 -43.50 9.00
CA GLU A 311 -6.74 -42.06 8.81
C GLU A 311 -5.72 -41.66 7.74
N GLY A 312 -6.21 -41.24 6.57
CA GLY A 312 -5.40 -40.70 5.49
C GLY A 312 -5.05 -39.22 5.70
N MET A 313 -3.76 -38.97 5.94
CA MET A 313 -3.11 -37.66 5.99
C MET A 313 -3.55 -36.71 4.86
N GLY A 314 -3.92 -35.49 5.24
CA GLY A 314 -4.08 -34.35 4.33
C GLY A 314 -2.74 -33.98 3.68
N GLY A 315 -2.61 -34.30 2.40
CA GLY A 315 -1.48 -33.88 1.57
C GLY A 315 -1.42 -32.36 1.44
N ILE A 316 -0.32 -31.78 1.89
CA ILE A 316 0.08 -30.40 1.58
C ILE A 316 0.42 -30.37 0.09
N GLN A 317 -0.46 -29.77 -0.70
CA GLN A 317 -0.22 -29.52 -2.12
C GLN A 317 0.88 -28.46 -2.23
N ALA A 318 2.07 -28.88 -2.65
CA ALA A 318 3.17 -28.00 -2.99
C ALA A 318 2.75 -27.15 -4.19
N THR A 319 2.39 -25.88 -3.93
CA THR A 319 2.22 -24.87 -4.96
C THR A 319 3.57 -24.62 -5.64
N GLY A 320 3.72 -25.09 -6.88
CA GLY A 320 4.82 -24.70 -7.74
C GLY A 320 4.77 -23.20 -8.10
N PRO A 321 5.83 -22.66 -8.72
CA PRO A 321 5.85 -21.28 -9.18
C PRO A 321 4.68 -21.02 -10.13
N GLN A 322 3.78 -20.15 -9.72
CA GLN A 322 2.49 -19.92 -10.34
C GLN A 322 2.63 -18.92 -11.50
N GLU A 323 2.18 -19.32 -12.71
CA GLU A 323 2.06 -18.41 -13.85
C GLU A 323 1.06 -17.30 -13.54
N ILE A 324 1.44 -16.06 -13.83
CA ILE A 324 0.64 -14.86 -13.59
C ILE A 324 -0.50 -14.83 -14.62
N ASP A 325 -1.74 -15.03 -14.18
CA ASP A 325 -2.94 -14.96 -15.01
C ASP A 325 -3.25 -13.49 -15.39
N PRO A 326 -3.25 -13.13 -16.68
CA PRO A 326 -3.50 -11.75 -17.11
C PRO A 326 -4.90 -11.24 -16.77
N ASN A 327 -5.87 -12.09 -16.45
CA ASN A 327 -7.19 -11.63 -16.00
C ASN A 327 -7.20 -11.09 -14.56
N THR A 328 -6.09 -11.21 -13.82
CA THR A 328 -5.90 -10.63 -12.48
C THR A 328 -5.31 -9.21 -12.48
N THR A 329 -5.08 -8.60 -13.66
CA THR A 329 -4.34 -7.34 -13.81
C THR A 329 -5.19 -6.07 -13.67
N TRP A 330 -5.81 -5.89 -12.50
CA TRP A 330 -6.22 -4.56 -12.06
C TRP A 330 -5.51 -4.20 -10.75
N GLY A 331 -4.66 -3.18 -10.83
CA GLY A 331 -3.99 -2.50 -9.72
C GLY A 331 -3.74 -1.05 -10.10
#